data_AF-A0A3P6EYI1-F1
#
_entry.id   AF-A0A3P6EYI1-F1
#
_cell.length_a   1.000
_cell.length_b   1.000
_cell.length_c   1.000
_cell.angle_alpha   90.00
_cell.angle_beta   90.00
_cell.angle_gamma   90.00
#
_symmetry.space_group_name_H-M   'P 1'
#
loop_
_entity.id
_entity.type
_entity.pdbx_description
1 polymer ?
#
loop_
_entity_poly.entity_id
_entity_poly.type
_entity_poly.pdbx_seq_one_letter_code
_entity_poly.pdbx_strand_id
1 'polypeptide(L)'
;MNRRIAMTIALGKFTKDEKDLFDIMDDWLRRDRFVFVGWSGLLLFPCAYFALVHRYNLCQSGWFFAPSFGVAAIFRFILFFQGFHNWTLNPFHMMGVAGVLGVALLCAIHGATVENTLFEDGDGANTFRAFNPTQAEETYSMVTANRFWSQIFGVAFSNKRWLHFFMLFVPVTGLWMSALGVVGLALNLRAYDFVSQEIRAAEDPEFETFYTKNILLNEALAGRDQETTGFAWWAGNARLIKLSGKLLGAHVAHAGLIVFWAETMNLFEVAHFVPEKPMYEQGLILLPHLATLGWG
;
A
#
# COMPACT_ATOMS: atom_id res chain seq x y z
N MET A 1 -8.61 -63.46 -20.96
CA MET A 1 -9.16 -62.53 -19.96
C MET A 1 -8.13 -61.43 -19.72
N ASN A 2 -8.30 -60.24 -20.31
CA ASN A 2 -7.46 -59.09 -20.01
C ASN A 2 -8.27 -57.81 -20.26
N ARG A 3 -8.94 -57.31 -19.21
CA ARG A 3 -9.70 -56.05 -19.27
C ARG A 3 -8.71 -54.90 -19.15
N ARG A 4 -8.51 -54.14 -20.23
CA ARG A 4 -7.96 -52.78 -20.14
C ARG A 4 -9.02 -51.90 -19.49
N ILE A 5 -8.73 -51.41 -18.28
CA ILE A 5 -9.53 -50.36 -17.65
C ILE A 5 -9.06 -49.04 -18.28
N ALA A 6 -9.82 -48.50 -19.22
CA ALA A 6 -9.68 -47.12 -19.63
C ALA A 6 -10.32 -46.25 -18.54
N MET A 7 -9.51 -45.58 -17.71
CA MET A 7 -9.99 -44.49 -16.85
C MET A 7 -10.05 -43.22 -17.68
N THR A 8 -11.18 -42.98 -18.32
CA THR A 8 -11.52 -41.65 -18.81
C THR A 8 -12.31 -40.97 -17.70
N ILE A 9 -11.70 -40.03 -16.98
CA ILE A 9 -12.45 -39.16 -16.07
C ILE A 9 -13.24 -38.20 -16.96
N ALA A 10 -14.49 -38.55 -17.24
CA ALA A 10 -15.46 -37.63 -17.79
C ALA A 10 -15.75 -36.56 -16.71
N LEU A 11 -15.18 -35.36 -16.88
CA LEU A 11 -15.58 -34.18 -16.12
C LEU A 11 -17.00 -33.81 -16.58
N GLY A 12 -17.99 -34.30 -15.83
CA GLY A 12 -19.37 -33.86 -15.96
C GLY A 12 -19.46 -32.35 -15.78
N LYS A 13 -20.18 -31.68 -16.68
CA LYS A 13 -20.45 -30.26 -16.61
C LYS A 13 -21.33 -30.00 -15.39
N PHE A 14 -20.72 -29.56 -14.28
CA PHE A 14 -21.47 -29.10 -13.10
C PHE A 14 -22.26 -27.85 -13.49
N THR A 15 -23.58 -27.98 -13.61
CA THR A 15 -24.49 -26.83 -13.62
C THR A 15 -24.61 -26.36 -12.17
N LYS A 16 -23.86 -25.33 -11.80
CA LYS A 16 -23.98 -24.67 -10.50
C LYS A 16 -25.17 -23.72 -10.59
N ASP A 17 -26.32 -24.11 -10.04
CA ASP A 17 -27.58 -23.36 -10.12
C ASP A 17 -27.63 -22.13 -9.20
N GLU A 18 -26.69 -21.97 -8.27
CA GLU A 18 -26.57 -20.79 -7.41
C GLU A 18 -25.18 -20.15 -7.51
N LYS A 19 -25.16 -18.83 -7.72
CA LYS A 19 -23.94 -18.01 -7.63
C LYS A 19 -23.48 -17.98 -6.17
N ASP A 20 -22.34 -18.58 -5.89
CA ASP A 20 -21.70 -18.53 -4.58
C ASP A 20 -21.09 -17.14 -4.33
N LEU A 21 -20.75 -16.82 -3.08
CA LEU A 21 -20.12 -15.56 -2.67
C LEU A 21 -18.90 -15.23 -3.54
N PHE A 22 -18.09 -16.25 -3.87
CA PHE A 22 -16.95 -16.11 -4.78
C PHE A 22 -17.37 -15.77 -6.21
N ASP A 23 -18.46 -16.34 -6.71
CA ASP A 23 -18.99 -16.03 -8.04
C ASP A 23 -19.55 -14.61 -8.09
N ILE A 24 -20.21 -14.16 -7.02
CA ILE A 24 -20.71 -12.79 -6.85
C ILE A 24 -19.55 -11.79 -6.78
N MET A 25 -18.49 -12.11 -6.04
CA MET A 25 -17.29 -11.29 -5.93
C MET A 25 -16.52 -11.21 -7.26
N ASP A 26 -16.40 -12.32 -8.00
CA ASP A 26 -15.82 -12.35 -9.35
C ASP A 26 -16.67 -11.50 -10.33
N ASP A 27 -18.01 -11.60 -10.27
CA ASP A 27 -18.92 -10.78 -11.07
C ASP A 27 -18.84 -9.29 -10.70
N TRP A 28 -18.61 -8.98 -9.43
CA TRP A 28 -18.39 -7.60 -8.96
C TRP A 28 -17.07 -7.03 -9.49
N LEU A 29 -16.00 -7.84 -9.50
CA LEU A 29 -14.70 -7.48 -10.08
C LEU A 29 -14.77 -7.27 -11.61
N ARG A 30 -15.63 -8.02 -12.32
CA ARG A 30 -15.83 -7.90 -13.77
C ARG A 30 -16.43 -6.57 -14.22
N ARG A 31 -17.10 -5.82 -13.35
CA ARG A 31 -17.82 -4.57 -13.69
C ARG A 31 -16.94 -3.31 -13.58
N ASP A 32 -15.68 -3.41 -14.00
CA ASP A 32 -14.68 -2.31 -13.98
C ASP A 32 -14.42 -1.67 -12.60
N ARG A 33 -14.79 -2.37 -11.52
CA ARG A 33 -14.65 -1.85 -10.14
C ARG A 33 -13.22 -1.95 -9.58
N PHE A 34 -12.33 -2.61 -10.31
CA PHE A 34 -10.90 -2.70 -10.02
C PHE A 34 -10.24 -1.31 -9.94
N VAL A 35 -10.70 -0.39 -10.79
CA VAL A 35 -10.26 1.01 -10.82
C VAL A 35 -10.53 1.67 -9.46
N PHE A 36 -11.72 1.51 -8.87
CA PHE A 36 -12.06 2.17 -7.61
C PHE A 36 -11.16 1.75 -6.43
N VAL A 37 -10.78 0.47 -6.33
CA VAL A 37 -9.89 -0.02 -5.26
C VAL A 37 -8.46 0.52 -5.44
N GLY A 38 -7.92 0.51 -6.65
CA GLY A 38 -6.59 1.06 -6.94
C GLY A 38 -6.53 2.59 -6.75
N TRP A 39 -7.55 3.31 -7.20
CA TRP A 39 -7.66 4.76 -7.04
C TRP A 39 -7.87 5.17 -5.59
N SER A 40 -8.55 4.34 -4.78
CA SER A 40 -8.68 4.59 -3.35
C SER A 40 -7.32 4.60 -2.64
N GLY A 41 -6.36 3.74 -3.02
CA GLY A 41 -4.99 3.75 -2.46
C GLY A 41 -4.18 4.98 -2.89
N LEU A 42 -4.32 5.41 -4.15
CA LEU A 42 -3.73 6.63 -4.70
C LEU A 42 -4.32 7.91 -4.13
N LEU A 43 -5.59 7.90 -3.69
CA LEU A 43 -6.24 9.01 -2.99
C LEU A 43 -5.96 8.97 -1.49
N LEU A 44 -5.80 7.77 -0.89
CA LEU A 44 -5.54 7.68 0.54
C LEU A 44 -4.10 7.96 0.93
N PHE A 45 -3.13 7.79 0.04
CA PHE A 45 -1.76 8.21 0.33
C PHE A 45 -1.65 9.75 0.48
N PRO A 46 -2.27 10.57 -0.40
CA PRO A 46 -2.55 11.98 -0.15
C PRO A 46 -3.42 12.22 1.07
N CYS A 47 -4.47 11.44 1.37
CA CYS A 47 -5.29 11.67 2.58
C CYS A 47 -4.58 11.28 3.88
N ALA A 48 -3.64 10.33 3.87
CA ALA A 48 -2.78 9.95 4.99
C ALA A 48 -1.68 11.00 5.17
N TYR A 49 -1.12 11.50 4.05
CA TYR A 49 -0.29 12.69 4.03
C TYR A 49 -1.06 13.89 4.58
N PHE A 50 -2.25 14.24 4.07
CA PHE A 50 -3.14 15.29 4.58
C PHE A 50 -3.67 15.00 6.00
N ALA A 51 -3.75 13.77 6.47
CA ALA A 51 -4.04 13.48 7.88
C ALA A 51 -2.83 13.77 8.77
N LEU A 52 -1.62 13.41 8.33
CA LEU A 52 -0.33 13.82 8.94
C LEU A 52 -0.11 15.34 8.86
N VAL A 53 -0.63 15.98 7.80
CA VAL A 53 -0.34 17.38 7.38
C VAL A 53 -1.47 18.34 7.75
N HIS A 54 -2.68 17.89 8.05
CA HIS A 54 -3.81 18.76 8.37
C HIS A 54 -4.49 18.39 9.70
N ARG A 55 -4.59 17.10 10.06
CA ARG A 55 -5.25 16.64 11.30
C ARG A 55 -4.29 16.43 12.47
N TYR A 56 -3.10 15.87 12.24
CA TYR A 56 -2.02 15.86 13.25
C TYR A 56 -1.69 17.30 13.69
N ASN A 57 -1.82 18.26 12.77
CA ASN A 57 -1.51 19.67 12.98
C ASN A 57 -2.63 20.51 13.62
N LEU A 58 -3.88 20.02 13.65
CA LEU A 58 -4.99 20.71 14.33
C LEU A 58 -5.12 20.28 15.80
N CYS A 59 -4.74 19.03 16.12
CA CYS A 59 -4.83 18.47 17.47
C CYS A 59 -3.47 18.38 18.20
N GLN A 60 -2.34 18.49 17.51
CA GLN A 60 -1.03 18.78 18.11
C GLN A 60 -0.69 20.27 17.93
N SER A 61 0.27 20.82 18.68
CA SER A 61 0.52 22.27 18.74
C SER A 61 1.17 22.92 17.49
N GLY A 62 1.17 22.24 16.34
CA GLY A 62 1.48 22.80 15.01
C GLY A 62 2.37 21.92 14.11
N TRP A 63 2.69 22.43 12.92
CA TRP A 63 3.51 21.80 11.86
C TRP A 63 4.91 21.34 12.29
N PHE A 64 5.35 21.77 13.46
CA PHE A 64 6.60 21.36 14.05
C PHE A 64 6.70 19.84 14.29
N PHE A 65 5.59 19.16 14.59
CA PHE A 65 5.61 17.70 14.81
C PHE A 65 5.44 16.86 13.54
N ALA A 66 5.18 17.49 12.39
CA ALA A 66 5.11 16.79 11.12
C ALA A 66 6.50 16.20 10.73
N PRO A 67 6.53 15.09 9.98
CA PRO A 67 7.80 14.55 9.49
C PRO A 67 8.50 15.57 8.59
N SER A 68 9.77 15.85 8.86
CA SER A 68 10.58 16.72 8.00
C SER A 68 11.08 15.92 6.79
N PHE A 69 11.24 16.59 5.65
CA PHE A 69 11.79 15.96 4.44
C PHE A 69 13.30 15.71 4.58
N GLY A 70 13.68 14.47 4.87
CA GLY A 70 15.06 14.02 4.93
C GLY A 70 15.20 12.67 5.61
N VAL A 71 16.17 11.86 5.18
CA VAL A 71 16.35 10.47 5.68
C VAL A 71 16.47 10.42 7.21
N ALA A 72 17.39 11.20 7.79
CA ALA A 72 17.57 11.28 9.24
C ALA A 72 16.33 11.83 9.97
N ALA A 73 15.57 12.71 9.32
CA ALA A 73 14.35 13.27 9.88
C ALA A 73 13.20 12.25 9.93
N ILE A 74 13.10 11.35 8.95
CA ILE A 74 12.16 10.23 8.97
C ILE A 74 12.54 9.22 10.06
N PHE A 75 13.83 8.87 10.20
CA PHE A 75 14.27 8.02 11.32
C PHE A 75 13.93 8.64 12.69
N ARG A 76 14.14 9.95 12.86
CA ARG A 76 13.69 10.67 14.05
C ARG A 76 12.19 10.54 14.25
N PHE A 77 11.39 10.72 13.20
CA PHE A 77 9.93 10.65 13.27
C PHE A 77 9.43 9.26 13.69
N ILE A 78 10.06 8.19 13.20
CA ILE A 78 9.79 6.82 13.61
C ILE A 78 10.05 6.63 15.12
N LEU A 79 11.20 7.10 15.61
CA LEU A 79 11.53 7.03 17.05
C LEU A 79 10.60 7.88 17.90
N PHE A 80 10.16 9.04 17.41
CA PHE A 80 9.16 9.87 18.07
C PHE A 80 7.82 9.15 18.18
N PHE A 81 7.36 8.50 17.11
CA PHE A 81 6.13 7.69 17.14
C PHE A 81 6.23 6.51 18.10
N GLN A 82 7.40 5.89 18.19
CA GLN A 82 7.61 4.83 19.17
C GLN A 82 7.57 5.38 20.60
N GLY A 83 8.42 6.37 20.93
CA GLY A 83 8.55 6.87 22.31
C GLY A 83 7.29 7.53 22.86
N PHE A 84 6.54 8.30 22.04
CA PHE A 84 5.39 9.08 22.51
C PHE A 84 4.04 8.41 22.27
N HIS A 85 3.96 7.51 21.28
CA HIS A 85 2.70 6.87 20.86
C HIS A 85 2.70 5.35 20.99
N ASN A 86 3.82 4.74 21.39
CA ASN A 86 4.02 3.29 21.41
C ASN A 86 3.52 2.62 20.13
N TRP A 87 3.84 3.23 18.98
CA TRP A 87 3.15 2.97 17.71
C TRP A 87 3.25 1.51 17.23
N THR A 88 4.32 0.80 17.58
CA THR A 88 4.45 -0.63 17.27
C THR A 88 3.38 -1.50 17.92
N LEU A 89 2.77 -1.06 19.04
CA LEU A 89 1.69 -1.76 19.71
C LEU A 89 0.32 -1.54 19.04
N ASN A 90 0.21 -0.57 18.12
CA ASN A 90 -1.06 -0.24 17.50
C ASN A 90 -1.49 -1.30 16.47
N PRO A 91 -2.69 -1.88 16.55
CA PRO A 91 -3.15 -2.91 15.62
C PRO A 91 -3.28 -2.40 14.17
N PHE A 92 -3.58 -1.12 13.98
CA PHE A 92 -3.62 -0.50 12.66
C PHE A 92 -2.23 -0.42 12.02
N HIS A 93 -1.19 -0.17 12.82
CA HIS A 93 0.18 -0.26 12.36
C HIS A 93 0.56 -1.68 11.97
N MET A 94 0.23 -2.67 12.80
CA MET A 94 0.50 -4.08 12.54
C MET A 94 -0.15 -4.57 11.25
N MET A 95 -1.40 -4.18 10.99
CA MET A 95 -2.08 -4.47 9.72
C MET A 95 -1.39 -3.81 8.52
N GLY A 96 -0.88 -2.58 8.70
CA GLY A 96 -0.06 -1.91 7.69
C GLY A 96 1.24 -2.64 7.38
N VAL A 97 1.98 -3.07 8.41
CA VAL A 97 3.18 -3.88 8.26
C VAL A 97 2.87 -5.19 7.55
N ALA A 98 1.78 -5.88 7.93
CA ALA A 98 1.34 -7.10 7.27
C ALA A 98 1.03 -6.89 5.78
N GLY A 99 0.40 -5.77 5.41
CA GLY A 99 0.15 -5.44 4.00
C GLY A 99 1.41 -5.15 3.19
N VAL A 100 2.37 -4.41 3.78
CA VAL A 100 3.66 -4.08 3.11
C VAL A 100 4.56 -5.30 2.96
N LEU A 101 4.74 -6.09 4.03
CA LEU A 101 5.51 -7.34 3.96
C LEU A 101 4.79 -8.38 3.10
N GLY A 102 3.45 -8.41 3.16
CA GLY A 102 2.60 -9.27 2.34
C GLY A 102 2.76 -8.99 0.85
N VAL A 103 2.77 -7.73 0.40
CA VAL A 103 2.99 -7.43 -1.03
C VAL A 103 4.41 -7.75 -1.46
N ALA A 104 5.43 -7.53 -0.61
CA ALA A 104 6.80 -7.89 -0.94
C ALA A 104 6.93 -9.41 -1.15
N LEU A 105 6.30 -10.19 -0.27
CA LEU A 105 6.20 -11.65 -0.40
C LEU A 105 5.45 -12.07 -1.66
N LEU A 106 4.27 -11.51 -1.92
CA LEU A 106 3.46 -11.83 -3.09
C LEU A 106 4.16 -11.46 -4.40
N CYS A 107 4.85 -10.31 -4.45
CA CYS A 107 5.64 -9.89 -5.60
C CYS A 107 6.76 -10.89 -5.90
N ALA A 108 7.52 -11.27 -4.87
CA ALA A 108 8.62 -12.23 -5.01
C ALA A 108 8.12 -13.62 -5.45
N ILE A 109 7.08 -14.14 -4.77
CA ILE A 109 6.51 -15.46 -5.08
C ILE A 109 5.87 -15.48 -6.46
N HIS A 110 5.08 -14.46 -6.82
CA HIS A 110 4.42 -14.41 -8.11
C HIS A 110 5.43 -14.32 -9.24
N GLY A 111 6.39 -13.39 -9.16
CA GLY A 111 7.45 -13.25 -10.17
C GLY A 111 8.26 -14.54 -10.33
N ALA A 112 8.71 -15.14 -9.23
CA ALA A 112 9.44 -16.40 -9.27
C ALA A 112 8.60 -17.55 -9.85
N THR A 113 7.30 -17.62 -9.53
CA THR A 113 6.43 -18.68 -10.06
C THR A 113 6.24 -18.55 -11.56
N VAL A 114 6.02 -17.34 -12.07
CA VAL A 114 5.85 -17.10 -13.51
C VAL A 114 7.11 -17.54 -14.26
N GLU A 115 8.29 -17.06 -13.83
CA GLU A 115 9.57 -17.38 -14.48
C GLU A 115 9.91 -18.88 -14.44
N ASN A 116 9.47 -19.61 -13.41
CA ASN A 116 9.73 -21.05 -13.28
C ASN A 116 8.62 -21.93 -13.89
N THR A 117 7.60 -21.34 -14.51
CA THR A 117 6.52 -22.08 -15.18
C THR A 117 6.30 -21.60 -16.61
N LEU A 118 7.27 -20.92 -17.20
CA LEU A 118 7.27 -20.50 -18.60
C LEU A 118 7.11 -21.69 -19.54
N PHE A 119 6.39 -21.48 -20.64
CA PHE A 119 6.46 -22.38 -21.78
C PHE A 119 7.76 -22.16 -22.56
N GLU A 120 8.22 -23.21 -23.23
CA GLU A 120 9.38 -23.13 -24.13
C GLU A 120 8.93 -22.57 -25.48
N ASP A 121 8.85 -21.25 -25.58
CA ASP A 121 8.34 -20.52 -26.76
C ASP A 121 9.46 -20.07 -27.73
N GLY A 122 10.71 -20.52 -27.52
CA GLY A 122 11.84 -20.26 -28.41
C GLY A 122 13.11 -21.05 -28.05
N ASP A 123 14.04 -21.14 -29.01
CA ASP A 123 15.24 -22.02 -28.93
C ASP A 123 16.40 -21.46 -28.08
N GLY A 124 16.24 -20.24 -27.57
CA GLY A 124 17.29 -19.53 -26.84
C GLY A 124 17.34 -19.93 -25.37
N ALA A 125 18.55 -20.14 -24.81
CA ALA A 125 18.73 -20.33 -23.37
C ALA A 125 18.29 -19.09 -22.54
N ASN A 126 18.22 -17.92 -23.17
CA ASN A 126 17.61 -16.72 -22.61
C ASN A 126 16.16 -16.62 -23.10
N THR A 127 15.22 -16.79 -22.16
CA THR A 127 13.79 -16.89 -22.42
C THR A 127 13.09 -15.54 -22.64
N PHE A 128 13.73 -14.40 -22.32
CA PHE A 128 13.08 -13.07 -22.44
C PHE A 128 12.69 -12.70 -23.88
N ARG A 129 13.37 -13.25 -24.88
CA ARG A 129 13.08 -12.98 -26.31
C ARG A 129 11.95 -13.84 -26.87
N ALA A 130 11.51 -14.86 -26.13
CA ALA A 130 10.44 -15.76 -26.53
C ALA A 130 9.04 -15.22 -26.18
N PHE A 131 8.94 -13.94 -25.79
CA PHE A 131 7.67 -13.28 -25.46
C PHE A 131 7.32 -12.20 -26.49
N ASN A 132 6.06 -12.17 -26.92
CA ASN A 132 5.49 -11.10 -27.74
C ASN A 132 4.32 -10.41 -27.01
N PRO A 133 4.35 -9.07 -26.83
CA PRO A 133 3.25 -8.34 -26.18
C PRO A 133 1.86 -8.53 -26.79
N THR A 134 1.76 -8.90 -28.06
CA THR A 134 0.46 -9.09 -28.75
C THR A 134 0.06 -10.56 -28.89
N GLN A 135 0.78 -11.49 -28.26
CA GLN A 135 0.43 -12.92 -28.33
C GLN A 135 -0.88 -13.19 -27.57
N ALA A 136 -1.71 -14.08 -28.10
CA ALA A 136 -2.98 -14.47 -27.47
C ALA A 136 -2.80 -15.51 -26.37
N GLU A 137 -1.71 -16.28 -26.43
CA GLU A 137 -1.44 -17.40 -25.53
C GLU A 137 -0.75 -16.95 -24.23
N GLU A 138 -1.04 -17.63 -23.14
CA GLU A 138 -0.37 -17.37 -21.86
C GLU A 138 1.08 -17.86 -21.91
N THR A 139 2.04 -17.01 -21.50
CA THR A 139 3.48 -17.34 -21.53
C THR A 139 3.92 -18.35 -20.45
N TYR A 140 3.05 -18.68 -19.50
CA TYR A 140 3.34 -19.59 -18.40
C TYR A 140 2.15 -20.49 -18.05
N SER A 141 2.44 -21.71 -17.58
CA SER A 141 1.44 -22.72 -17.22
C SER A 141 0.86 -22.48 -15.82
N MET A 142 -0.37 -21.97 -15.77
CA MET A 142 -1.11 -21.80 -14.51
C MET A 142 -1.44 -23.13 -13.83
N VAL A 143 -1.65 -24.19 -14.60
CA VAL A 143 -1.97 -25.53 -14.08
C VAL A 143 -0.76 -26.12 -13.36
N THR A 144 0.44 -25.97 -13.95
CA THR A 144 1.69 -26.43 -13.33
C THR A 144 1.97 -25.64 -12.06
N ALA A 145 1.83 -24.31 -12.11
CA ALA A 145 1.99 -23.44 -10.94
C ALA A 145 1.01 -23.82 -9.81
N ASN A 146 -0.27 -24.00 -10.14
CA ASN A 146 -1.30 -24.38 -9.16
C ASN A 146 -0.97 -25.72 -8.49
N ARG A 147 -0.57 -26.73 -9.27
CA ARG A 147 -0.21 -28.04 -8.74
C ARG A 147 1.01 -27.94 -7.81
N PHE A 148 2.05 -27.24 -8.24
CA PHE A 148 3.26 -27.02 -7.44
C PHE A 148 2.91 -26.43 -6.07
N TRP A 149 2.20 -25.29 -6.05
CA TRP A 149 1.85 -24.63 -4.79
C TRP A 149 0.87 -25.43 -3.94
N SER A 150 -0.06 -26.16 -4.55
CA SER A 150 -0.99 -27.03 -3.81
C SER A 150 -0.26 -28.18 -3.11
N GLN A 151 0.82 -28.69 -3.71
CA GLN A 151 1.63 -29.75 -3.10
C GLN A 151 2.58 -29.22 -2.02
N ILE A 152 3.17 -28.03 -2.21
CA ILE A 152 4.16 -27.47 -1.29
C ILE A 152 3.49 -26.74 -0.10
N PHE A 153 2.48 -25.92 -0.36
CA PHE A 153 1.82 -25.07 0.64
C PHE A 153 0.39 -25.50 1.00
N GLY A 154 -0.13 -26.57 0.37
CA GLY A 154 -1.49 -27.08 0.62
C GLY A 154 -2.62 -26.26 -0.03
N VAL A 155 -2.32 -25.04 -0.50
CA VAL A 155 -3.26 -24.14 -1.17
C VAL A 155 -2.57 -23.44 -2.35
N ALA A 156 -3.33 -23.11 -3.39
CA ALA A 156 -2.82 -22.38 -4.53
C ALA A 156 -3.91 -21.55 -5.22
N PHE A 157 -3.49 -20.46 -5.87
CA PHE A 157 -4.37 -19.72 -6.77
C PHE A 157 -4.73 -20.59 -7.99
N SER A 158 -6.01 -20.61 -8.36
CA SER A 158 -6.52 -21.25 -9.58
C SER A 158 -7.09 -20.25 -10.59
N ASN A 159 -7.42 -19.03 -10.13
CA ASN A 159 -7.95 -17.94 -10.96
C ASN A 159 -6.93 -16.79 -11.03
N LYS A 160 -6.43 -16.50 -12.24
CA LYS A 160 -5.45 -15.43 -12.48
C LYS A 160 -5.98 -14.04 -12.11
N ARG A 161 -7.26 -13.75 -12.35
CA ARG A 161 -7.85 -12.45 -12.02
C ARG A 161 -7.90 -12.23 -10.51
N TRP A 162 -8.31 -13.26 -9.76
CA TRP A 162 -8.30 -13.22 -8.30
C TRP A 162 -6.88 -13.02 -7.75
N LEU A 163 -5.89 -13.71 -8.32
CA LEU A 163 -4.48 -13.54 -7.93
C LEU A 163 -4.05 -12.06 -8.06
N HIS A 164 -4.29 -11.44 -9.21
CA HIS A 164 -3.86 -10.06 -9.43
C HIS A 164 -4.68 -9.05 -8.61
N PHE A 165 -5.97 -9.29 -8.40
CA PHE A 165 -6.76 -8.50 -7.46
C PHE A 165 -6.20 -8.60 -6.04
N PHE A 166 -5.85 -9.80 -5.59
CA PHE A 166 -5.27 -10.01 -4.26
C PHE A 166 -3.93 -9.29 -4.09
N MET A 167 -3.08 -9.29 -5.13
CA MET A 167 -1.83 -8.52 -5.17
C MET A 167 -2.03 -7.01 -5.04
N LEU A 168 -3.15 -6.46 -5.54
CA LEU A 168 -3.54 -5.07 -5.31
C LEU A 168 -4.12 -4.87 -3.90
N PHE A 169 -5.03 -5.76 -3.49
CA PHE A 169 -5.82 -5.64 -2.28
C PHE A 169 -4.95 -5.62 -1.01
N VAL A 170 -3.96 -6.50 -0.90
CA VAL A 170 -3.10 -6.65 0.28
C VAL A 170 -2.33 -5.36 0.63
N PRO A 171 -1.53 -4.76 -0.27
CA PRO A 171 -0.81 -3.53 0.04
C PRO A 171 -1.74 -2.33 0.24
N VAL A 172 -2.79 -2.20 -0.58
CA VAL A 172 -3.73 -1.09 -0.48
C VAL A 172 -4.42 -1.13 0.87
N THR A 173 -4.99 -2.27 1.27
CA THR A 173 -5.65 -2.41 2.58
C THR A 173 -4.68 -2.15 3.73
N GLY A 174 -3.44 -2.63 3.65
CA GLY A 174 -2.41 -2.35 4.66
C GLY A 174 -2.14 -0.85 4.83
N LEU A 175 -1.92 -0.12 3.73
CA LEU A 175 -1.70 1.33 3.77
C LEU A 175 -2.93 2.09 4.30
N TRP A 176 -4.14 1.62 3.97
CA TRP A 176 -5.38 2.18 4.52
C TRP A 176 -5.48 2.00 6.03
N MET A 177 -5.15 0.82 6.54
CA MET A 177 -5.19 0.55 7.98
C MET A 177 -4.19 1.41 8.73
N SER A 178 -2.93 1.50 8.27
CA SER A 178 -1.93 2.34 8.94
C SER A 178 -2.32 3.82 8.95
N ALA A 179 -2.87 4.33 7.85
CA ALA A 179 -3.39 5.69 7.77
C ALA A 179 -4.48 5.97 8.83
N LEU A 180 -5.45 5.07 9.00
CA LEU A 180 -6.49 5.20 10.03
C LEU A 180 -5.90 5.28 11.44
N GLY A 181 -4.90 4.45 11.76
CA GLY A 181 -4.23 4.53 13.06
C GLY A 181 -3.50 5.86 13.28
N VAL A 182 -2.89 6.42 12.23
CA VAL A 182 -2.27 7.76 12.30
C VAL A 182 -3.30 8.87 12.53
N VAL A 183 -4.53 8.73 12.00
CA VAL A 183 -5.64 9.65 12.34
C VAL A 183 -5.96 9.58 13.84
N GLY A 184 -5.92 8.40 14.46
CA GLY A 184 -6.07 8.25 15.90
C GLY A 184 -4.96 8.96 16.69
N LEU A 185 -3.70 8.77 16.27
CA LEU A 185 -2.55 9.42 16.89
C LEU A 185 -2.58 10.96 16.80
N ALA A 186 -3.16 11.51 15.74
CA ALA A 186 -3.39 12.95 15.63
C ALA A 186 -4.20 13.50 16.82
N LEU A 187 -5.12 12.70 17.36
CA LEU A 187 -5.98 13.01 18.50
C LEU A 187 -5.40 12.50 19.84
N ASN A 188 -4.15 12.02 19.86
CA ASN A 188 -3.56 11.27 20.98
C ASN A 188 -4.34 10.02 21.42
N LEU A 189 -5.23 9.49 20.56
CA LEU A 189 -5.93 8.21 20.77
C LEU A 189 -4.99 7.06 20.43
N ARG A 190 -4.30 6.58 21.46
CA ARG A 190 -3.21 5.60 21.37
C ARG A 190 -3.68 4.24 21.88
N ALA A 191 -3.16 3.18 21.26
CA ALA A 191 -3.07 1.87 21.89
C ALA A 191 -1.74 1.83 22.67
N TYR A 192 -1.64 2.68 23.70
CA TYR A 192 -0.38 2.87 24.41
C TYR A 192 -0.12 1.75 25.41
N ASP A 193 -1.16 1.34 26.13
CA ASP A 193 -1.08 0.46 27.27
C ASP A 193 -2.06 -0.72 27.22
N PHE A 194 -1.72 -1.76 27.98
CA PHE A 194 -2.66 -2.80 28.37
C PHE A 194 -2.96 -2.65 29.85
N VAL A 195 -4.14 -2.14 30.19
CA VAL A 195 -4.54 -1.87 31.58
C VAL A 195 -4.36 -3.08 32.51
N SER A 196 -4.62 -4.29 32.02
CA SER A 196 -4.42 -5.52 32.80
C SER A 196 -2.95 -5.82 33.11
N GLN A 197 -2.02 -5.47 32.21
CA GLN A 197 -0.58 -5.60 32.43
C GLN A 197 -0.09 -4.53 33.42
N GLU A 198 -0.58 -3.29 33.31
CA GLU A 198 -0.23 -2.20 34.22
C GLU A 198 -0.65 -2.49 35.67
N ILE A 199 -1.88 -2.96 35.86
CA ILE A 199 -2.38 -3.35 37.19
C ILE A 199 -1.51 -4.46 37.78
N ARG A 200 -1.21 -5.50 36.98
CA ARG A 200 -0.40 -6.62 37.44
C ARG A 200 1.03 -6.19 37.80
N ALA A 201 1.67 -5.38 36.97
CA ALA A 201 3.02 -4.88 37.21
C ALA A 201 3.09 -3.93 38.42
N ALA A 202 2.02 -3.19 38.70
CA ALA A 202 1.92 -2.33 39.88
C ALA A 202 1.78 -3.12 41.19
N GLU A 203 1.10 -4.26 41.15
CA GLU A 203 0.90 -5.13 42.32
C GLU A 203 2.08 -6.08 42.59
N ASP A 204 2.77 -6.51 41.53
CA ASP A 204 3.80 -7.55 41.55
C ASP A 204 5.11 -7.03 40.96
N PRO A 205 6.06 -6.55 41.77
CA PRO A 205 7.33 -5.99 41.29
C PRO A 205 8.23 -6.98 40.54
N GLU A 206 7.96 -8.29 40.66
CA GLU A 206 8.68 -9.34 39.92
C GLU A 206 8.04 -9.62 38.55
N PHE A 207 6.84 -9.10 38.29
CA PHE A 207 6.13 -9.30 37.04
C PHE A 207 6.74 -8.46 35.90
N GLU A 208 7.36 -9.14 34.94
CA GLU A 208 8.02 -8.50 33.81
C GLU A 208 7.64 -9.18 32.49
N THR A 209 7.32 -8.39 31.47
CA THR A 209 7.06 -8.88 30.10
C THR A 209 7.81 -8.02 29.08
N PHE A 210 7.85 -8.45 27.82
CA PHE A 210 8.39 -7.61 26.75
C PHE A 210 7.61 -6.29 26.60
N TYR A 211 6.32 -6.30 26.93
CA TYR A 211 5.51 -5.09 26.94
C TYR A 211 6.02 -4.08 27.98
N THR A 212 6.21 -4.49 29.24
CA THR A 212 6.69 -3.58 30.30
C THR A 212 8.12 -3.07 30.02
N LYS A 213 8.99 -3.93 29.46
CA LYS A 213 10.32 -3.53 28.96
C LYS A 213 10.25 -2.45 27.87
N ASN A 214 9.31 -2.57 26.93
CA ASN A 214 9.14 -1.58 25.87
C ASN A 214 8.62 -0.24 26.40
N ILE A 215 7.79 -0.25 27.45
CA ILE A 215 7.36 0.99 28.13
C ILE A 215 8.56 1.72 28.74
N LEU A 216 9.45 1.01 29.45
CA LEU A 216 10.68 1.61 30.00
C LEU A 216 11.58 2.20 28.90
N LEU A 217 11.70 1.52 27.75
CA LEU A 217 12.45 2.05 26.60
C LEU A 217 11.80 3.33 26.05
N ASN A 218 10.46 3.36 25.96
CA ASN A 218 9.72 4.53 25.50
C ASN A 218 9.92 5.72 26.44
N GLU A 219 9.89 5.51 27.75
CA GLU A 219 10.18 6.53 28.76
C GLU A 219 11.61 7.06 28.66
N ALA A 220 12.59 6.18 28.47
CA ALA A 220 13.98 6.59 28.26
C ALA A 220 14.17 7.43 26.98
N LEU A 221 13.41 7.12 25.92
CA LEU A 221 13.40 7.91 24.70
C LEU A 221 12.70 9.26 24.92
N ALA A 222 11.51 9.26 25.51
CA ALA A 222 10.68 10.45 25.74
C ALA A 222 11.26 11.40 26.81
N GLY A 223 12.05 10.90 27.75
CA GLY A 223 12.61 11.65 28.88
C GLY A 223 13.83 12.53 28.57
N ARG A 224 14.38 12.51 27.34
CA ARG A 224 15.50 13.39 26.95
C ARG A 224 15.01 14.77 26.51
N ASP A 225 14.57 15.56 27.47
CA ASP A 225 13.94 16.87 27.27
C ASP A 225 14.91 18.04 27.01
N GLN A 226 14.33 19.20 26.72
CA GLN A 226 15.07 20.42 26.46
C GLN A 226 15.83 20.93 27.70
N GLU A 227 15.33 20.65 28.90
CA GLU A 227 15.95 21.08 30.16
C GLU A 227 17.27 20.33 30.42
N THR A 228 17.32 19.04 30.10
CA THR A 228 18.52 18.20 30.31
C THR A 228 19.57 18.35 29.22
N THR A 229 19.19 18.72 27.99
CA THR A 229 20.08 18.65 26.81
C THR A 229 20.25 19.96 26.04
N GLY A 230 19.52 21.02 26.39
CA GLY A 230 19.50 22.30 25.66
C GLY A 230 18.75 22.27 24.32
N PHE A 231 18.42 21.07 23.81
CA PHE A 231 17.60 20.83 22.63
C PHE A 231 16.83 19.52 22.82
N ALA A 232 15.50 19.55 22.87
CA ALA A 232 14.72 18.31 22.78
C ALA A 232 15.11 17.57 21.49
N TRP A 233 15.68 16.38 21.57
CA TRP A 233 16.15 15.65 20.37
C TRP A 233 14.99 15.30 19.42
N TRP A 234 13.76 15.25 19.93
CA TRP A 234 12.53 15.17 19.12
C TRP A 234 12.11 16.50 18.49
N ALA A 235 12.77 17.62 18.74
CA ALA A 235 12.49 18.94 18.19
C ALA A 235 13.11 19.16 16.81
N GLY A 236 12.96 18.22 15.88
CA GLY A 236 13.62 18.28 14.57
C GLY A 236 13.17 19.43 13.65
N ASN A 237 12.08 20.13 13.98
CA ASN A 237 11.65 21.34 13.28
C ASN A 237 11.86 22.63 14.11
N ALA A 238 12.76 22.65 15.10
CA ALA A 238 12.92 23.80 16.01
C ALA A 238 13.13 25.14 15.28
N ARG A 239 13.79 25.11 14.12
CA ARG A 239 13.98 26.27 13.23
C ARG A 239 12.70 26.80 12.56
N LEU A 240 11.65 25.98 12.48
CA LEU A 240 10.38 26.28 11.81
C LEU A 240 9.23 26.58 12.80
N ILE A 241 9.46 26.53 14.12
CA ILE A 241 8.43 26.80 15.16
C ILE A 241 7.71 28.13 14.90
N LYS A 242 8.43 29.17 14.46
CA LYS A 242 7.89 30.50 14.16
C LYS A 242 7.47 30.70 12.70
N LEU A 243 7.58 29.68 11.85
CA LEU A 243 7.35 29.74 10.39
C LEU A 243 6.22 28.80 9.91
N SER A 244 5.51 28.17 10.85
CA SER A 244 4.38 27.26 10.65
C SER A 244 3.37 27.75 9.58
N GLY A 245 2.97 29.03 9.64
CA GLY A 245 2.07 29.63 8.63
C GLY A 245 2.69 29.83 7.24
N LYS A 246 4.01 30.04 7.14
CA LYS A 246 4.72 30.16 5.86
C LYS A 246 4.90 28.80 5.17
N LEU A 247 5.04 27.73 5.95
CA LEU A 247 5.11 26.37 5.42
C LEU A 247 3.78 25.95 4.78
N LEU A 248 2.65 26.25 5.45
CA LEU A 248 1.31 26.05 4.88
C LEU A 248 1.13 26.87 3.60
N GLY A 249 1.51 28.16 3.62
CA GLY A 249 1.48 29.02 2.43
C GLY A 249 2.30 28.47 1.27
N ALA A 250 3.49 27.92 1.53
CA ALA A 250 4.33 27.30 0.51
C ALA A 250 3.70 26.05 -0.10
N HIS A 251 3.04 25.19 0.70
CA HIS A 251 2.37 23.99 0.19
C HIS A 251 1.12 24.34 -0.61
N VAL A 252 0.32 25.31 -0.16
CA VAL A 252 -0.84 25.82 -0.92
C VAL A 252 -0.39 26.45 -2.23
N ALA A 253 0.68 27.25 -2.21
CA ALA A 253 1.25 27.84 -3.43
C ALA A 253 1.78 26.77 -4.39
N HIS A 254 2.46 25.74 -3.88
CA HIS A 254 2.97 24.63 -4.69
C HIS A 254 1.83 23.81 -5.31
N ALA A 255 0.81 23.44 -4.53
CA ALA A 255 -0.37 22.74 -5.05
C ALA A 255 -1.13 23.59 -6.09
N GLY A 256 -1.27 24.89 -5.83
CA GLY A 256 -1.83 25.84 -6.78
C GLY A 256 -1.04 25.91 -8.09
N LEU A 257 0.30 25.89 -8.03
CA LEU A 257 1.15 25.91 -9.22
C LEU A 257 1.00 24.64 -10.07
N ILE A 258 0.89 23.47 -9.44
CA ILE A 258 0.68 22.19 -10.15
C ILE A 258 -0.69 22.18 -10.83
N VAL A 259 -1.75 22.57 -10.10
CA VAL A 259 -3.10 22.62 -10.66
C VAL A 259 -3.18 23.64 -11.78
N PHE A 260 -2.61 24.82 -11.59
CA PHE A 260 -2.55 25.87 -12.60
C PHE A 260 -1.79 25.42 -13.85
N TRP A 261 -0.65 24.75 -13.70
CA TRP A 261 0.10 24.20 -14.83
C TRP A 261 -0.71 23.13 -15.57
N ALA A 262 -1.30 22.18 -14.84
CA ALA A 262 -2.09 21.11 -15.43
C ALA A 262 -3.32 21.66 -16.19
N GLU A 263 -4.03 22.63 -15.61
CA GLU A 263 -5.20 23.26 -16.22
C GLU A 263 -4.82 24.10 -17.44
N THR A 264 -3.76 24.92 -17.33
CA THR A 264 -3.28 25.77 -18.44
C THR A 264 -2.79 24.92 -19.61
N MET A 265 -2.02 23.86 -19.35
CA MET A 265 -1.53 22.96 -20.39
C MET A 265 -2.67 22.19 -21.05
N ASN A 266 -3.66 21.74 -20.27
CA ASN A 266 -4.81 21.02 -20.84
C ASN A 266 -5.66 21.96 -21.72
N LEU A 267 -5.93 23.20 -21.29
CA LEU A 267 -6.61 24.20 -22.11
C LEU A 267 -5.82 24.56 -23.38
N PHE A 268 -4.50 24.70 -23.26
CA PHE A 268 -3.63 24.94 -24.40
C PHE A 268 -3.69 23.79 -25.40
N GLU A 269 -3.59 22.55 -24.94
CA GLU A 269 -3.67 21.35 -25.78
C GLU A 269 -5.04 21.21 -26.46
N VAL A 270 -6.15 21.46 -25.74
CA VAL A 270 -7.50 21.46 -26.32
C VAL A 270 -7.65 22.53 -27.41
N ALA A 271 -7.11 23.73 -27.19
CA ALA A 271 -7.20 24.82 -28.16
C ALA A 271 -6.40 24.55 -29.46
N HIS A 272 -5.40 23.67 -29.41
CA HIS A 272 -4.55 23.31 -30.55
C HIS A 272 -4.81 21.89 -31.07
N PHE A 273 -5.78 21.18 -30.50
CA PHE A 273 -6.14 19.84 -30.91
C PHE A 273 -6.78 19.83 -32.30
N VAL A 274 -6.28 18.98 -33.19
CA VAL A 274 -6.76 18.80 -34.56
C VAL A 274 -7.44 17.42 -34.67
N PRO A 275 -8.79 17.34 -34.73
CA PRO A 275 -9.50 16.07 -34.73
C PRO A 275 -9.17 15.14 -35.91
N GLU A 276 -8.72 15.72 -37.02
CA GLU A 276 -8.41 14.98 -38.26
C GLU A 276 -7.08 14.23 -38.20
N LYS A 277 -6.26 14.45 -37.16
CA LYS A 277 -4.95 13.80 -36.99
C LYS A 277 -4.94 12.85 -35.80
N PRO A 278 -4.23 11.70 -35.88
CA PRO A 278 -4.04 10.83 -34.73
C PRO A 278 -3.38 11.57 -33.56
N MET A 279 -3.90 11.37 -32.35
CA MET A 279 -3.47 12.12 -31.15
C MET A 279 -1.98 11.95 -30.81
N TYR A 280 -1.40 10.78 -31.14
CA TYR A 280 0.02 10.49 -30.90
C TYR A 280 0.97 11.30 -31.80
N GLU A 281 0.49 11.90 -32.89
CA GLU A 281 1.29 12.70 -33.83
C GLU A 281 1.28 14.21 -33.49
N GLN A 282 0.47 14.63 -32.52
CA GLN A 282 0.20 16.04 -32.24
C GLN A 282 1.05 16.63 -31.11
N GLY A 283 1.99 15.86 -30.52
CA GLY A 283 2.90 16.35 -29.49
C GLY A 283 2.24 16.75 -28.16
N LEU A 284 1.04 16.20 -27.89
CA LEU A 284 0.24 16.48 -26.70
C LEU A 284 0.77 15.68 -25.50
N ILE A 285 0.78 16.29 -24.32
CA ILE A 285 1.30 15.71 -23.08
C ILE A 285 0.15 15.22 -22.21
N LEU A 286 -0.89 16.03 -21.98
CA LEU A 286 -1.96 15.73 -21.02
C LEU A 286 -3.17 15.02 -21.65
N LEU A 287 -3.62 15.45 -22.83
CA LEU A 287 -4.79 14.87 -23.49
C LEU A 287 -4.70 13.35 -23.76
N PRO A 288 -3.55 12.78 -24.21
CA PRO A 288 -3.43 11.34 -24.37
C PRO A 288 -3.58 10.58 -23.04
N HIS A 289 -3.04 11.15 -21.95
CA HIS A 289 -3.17 10.56 -20.62
C HIS A 289 -4.63 10.61 -20.14
N LEU A 290 -5.34 11.72 -20.35
CA LEU A 290 -6.77 11.82 -20.02
C LEU A 290 -7.61 10.82 -20.83
N ALA A 291 -7.34 10.68 -22.13
CA ALA A 291 -8.01 9.72 -23.00
C ALA A 291 -7.81 8.26 -22.55
N THR A 292 -6.59 7.88 -22.11
CA THR A 292 -6.35 6.54 -21.53
C THR A 292 -7.09 6.29 -20.23
N LEU A 293 -7.47 7.34 -19.51
CA LEU A 293 -8.30 7.28 -18.31
C LEU A 293 -9.81 7.28 -18.62
N GLY A 294 -10.20 7.31 -19.90
CA GLY A 294 -11.59 7.36 -20.36
C GLY A 294 -12.23 8.74 -20.22
N TRP A 295 -11.42 9.79 -20.04
CA TRP A 295 -11.85 11.18 -19.95
C TRP A 295 -11.40 11.87 -21.24
N GLY A 296 -12.26 11.86 -22.24
CA GLY A 296 -12.01 12.40 -23.58
C GLY A 296 -13.27 12.38 -24.42
#